data_AF-A0A7X7UXR9-F1
#
_entry.id   AF-A0A7X7UXR9-F1
#
_cell.length_a   1.000
_cell.length_b   1.000
_cell.length_c   1.000
_cell.angle_alpha   90.00
_cell.angle_beta   90.00
_cell.angle_gamma   90.00
#
_symmetry.space_group_name_H-M   'P 1'
#
loop_
_entity.id
_entity.type
_entity.pdbx_description
1 polymer ?
#
loop_
_entity_poly.entity_id
_entity_poly.type
_entity_poly.pdbx_seq_one_letter_code
_entity_poly.pdbx_strand_id
1 'polypeptide(L)'
;MERFSFLTSVNHPISSFFNLKITRLLEQENKVLIDGGFGEIWRREYFNRILWKGRDGLLSCNSEAISASIIHNRGEIFNDYYSKLFRRNLISEISELLVRLPKPNTIGLENWVDLFAIKTRLVNYYSPEQSRLDETVINFMPFAQFSLMKKLFEIPLPLRKNAKLFRKIISQNAPNLTKFPLVKNGHTYPFKTSTLFARLLTRLLKNKNSSVSSPVFFPALKEYILDIMMSAEVKNDTLYDYNKLTLFIKKTYENKDTLACQSLEWWLSFHMNRIYIQKLTKSRGQI
;
A
#
# COMPACT_ATOMS: atom_id res chain seq x y z
N MET A 1 -12.66 -15.09 4.64
CA MET A 1 -12.63 -13.79 3.91
C MET A 1 -13.35 -12.69 4.68
N GLU A 2 -14.52 -12.92 5.28
CA GLU A 2 -15.23 -11.88 6.06
C GLU A 2 -14.42 -11.32 7.25
N ARG A 3 -13.73 -12.19 8.03
CA ARG A 3 -12.80 -11.76 9.10
C ARG A 3 -11.59 -10.95 8.58
N PHE A 4 -11.21 -11.10 7.31
CA PHE A 4 -10.12 -10.32 6.71
C PHE A 4 -10.55 -8.88 6.40
N SER A 5 -11.78 -8.69 5.92
CA SER A 5 -12.38 -7.36 5.74
C SER A 5 -12.60 -6.61 7.06
N PHE A 6 -12.82 -7.32 8.17
CA PHE A 6 -12.97 -6.76 9.52
C PHE A 6 -11.74 -5.99 9.99
N LEU A 7 -10.55 -6.57 9.81
CA LEU A 7 -9.35 -6.06 10.46
C LEU A 7 -8.71 -4.91 9.72
N THR A 8 -8.98 -4.77 8.42
CA THR A 8 -8.28 -3.76 7.64
C THR A 8 -8.90 -2.38 7.75
N SER A 9 -10.22 -2.26 7.92
CA SER A 9 -10.97 -0.98 7.82
C SER A 9 -10.68 -0.13 6.55
N VAL A 10 -9.85 -0.65 5.65
CA VAL A 10 -9.41 -0.08 4.38
C VAL A 10 -9.29 -1.21 3.36
N ASN A 11 -9.37 -0.87 2.08
CA ASN A 11 -9.34 -1.86 1.01
C ASN A 11 -7.91 -2.37 0.72
N HIS A 12 -7.68 -3.68 0.89
CA HIS A 12 -6.42 -4.36 0.58
C HIS A 12 -6.63 -5.49 -0.46
N PRO A 13 -5.63 -5.79 -1.31
CA PRO A 13 -5.70 -6.91 -2.23
C PRO A 13 -6.00 -8.21 -1.49
N ILE A 14 -7.06 -8.91 -1.88
CA ILE A 14 -7.56 -10.07 -1.14
C ILE A 14 -6.58 -11.24 -1.19
N SER A 15 -5.67 -11.26 -2.17
CA SER A 15 -4.57 -12.23 -2.19
C SER A 15 -3.64 -12.10 -0.98
N SER A 16 -3.56 -10.92 -0.34
CA SER A 16 -2.73 -10.72 0.86
C SER A 16 -3.20 -11.55 2.05
N PHE A 17 -4.45 -12.02 2.04
CA PHE A 17 -4.97 -12.96 3.04
C PHE A 17 -4.19 -14.27 3.03
N PHE A 18 -3.79 -14.77 1.85
CA PHE A 18 -3.07 -16.04 1.75
C PHE A 18 -1.68 -15.98 2.39
N ASN A 19 -1.09 -14.79 2.48
CA ASN A 19 0.20 -14.60 3.13
C ASN A 19 0.14 -14.79 4.66
N LEU A 20 -1.05 -14.67 5.29
CA LEU A 20 -1.23 -14.92 6.72
C LEU A 20 -1.04 -16.39 7.11
N LYS A 21 -1.02 -17.32 6.15
CA LYS A 21 -0.76 -18.73 6.47
C LYS A 21 0.64 -18.93 7.08
N ILE A 22 1.61 -18.13 6.63
CA ILE A 22 2.99 -18.20 7.14
C ILE A 22 3.05 -17.73 8.60
N THR A 23 2.21 -16.76 8.99
CA THR A 23 2.27 -16.18 10.34
C THR A 23 1.73 -17.12 11.41
N ARG A 24 0.83 -18.03 11.04
CA ARG A 24 0.38 -19.13 11.93
C ARG A 24 1.49 -20.12 12.30
N LEU A 25 2.46 -20.33 11.41
CA LEU A 25 3.62 -21.16 11.76
C LEU A 25 4.46 -20.50 12.85
N LEU A 26 4.65 -19.17 12.76
CA LEU A 26 5.38 -18.40 13.76
C LEU A 26 4.67 -18.40 15.12
N GLU A 27 3.34 -18.34 15.12
CA GLU A 27 2.49 -18.48 16.31
C GLU A 27 2.73 -19.84 17.00
N GLN A 28 2.65 -20.94 16.25
CA GLN A 28 2.82 -22.30 16.77
C GLN A 28 4.21 -22.52 17.38
N GLU A 29 5.22 -21.83 16.86
CA GLU A 29 6.59 -21.88 17.38
C GLU A 29 6.88 -20.86 18.48
N ASN A 30 5.87 -20.14 18.99
CA ASN A 30 5.99 -19.06 19.98
C ASN A 30 7.05 -18.01 19.61
N LYS A 31 7.10 -17.63 18.32
CA LYS A 31 8.04 -16.62 17.83
C LYS A 31 7.42 -15.23 17.91
N VAL A 32 8.30 -14.25 18.08
CA VAL A 32 7.96 -12.82 17.92
C VAL A 32 8.39 -12.39 16.53
N LEU A 33 7.48 -11.76 15.79
CA LEU A 33 7.77 -11.15 14.50
C LEU A 33 8.31 -9.73 14.70
N ILE A 34 9.49 -9.43 14.17
CA ILE A 34 10.03 -8.07 14.10
C ILE A 34 9.88 -7.56 12.67
N ASP A 35 8.85 -6.74 12.44
CA ASP A 35 8.57 -6.19 11.12
C ASP A 35 9.37 -4.90 10.88
N GLY A 36 10.24 -4.92 9.88
CA GLY A 36 10.93 -3.73 9.36
C GLY A 36 9.99 -2.73 8.66
N GLY A 37 8.68 -2.99 8.69
CA GLY A 37 7.59 -2.14 8.25
C GLY A 37 7.79 -0.67 8.62
N PHE A 38 7.31 0.19 7.74
CA PHE A 38 7.48 1.65 7.80
C PHE A 38 8.93 2.19 7.77
N GLY A 39 9.98 1.35 7.83
CA GLY A 39 11.40 1.77 7.84
C GLY A 39 11.88 2.50 6.58
N GLU A 40 11.10 2.48 5.49
CA GLU A 40 11.37 3.28 4.29
C GLU A 40 11.27 4.79 4.54
N ILE A 41 10.52 5.25 5.54
CA ILE A 41 10.46 6.67 5.91
C ILE A 41 11.84 7.23 6.30
N TRP A 42 12.60 6.44 7.06
CA TRP A 42 13.93 6.77 7.53
C TRP A 42 14.97 6.88 6.42
N ARG A 43 14.66 6.34 5.24
CA ARG A 43 15.52 6.38 4.05
C ARG A 43 15.05 7.39 3.00
N ARG A 44 13.97 8.13 3.29
CA ARG A 44 13.27 9.04 2.38
C ARG A 44 12.81 8.35 1.10
N GLU A 45 12.15 7.21 1.24
CA GLU A 45 11.65 6.43 0.10
C GLU A 45 10.15 6.68 -0.18
N TYR A 46 9.39 7.22 0.77
CA TYR A 46 7.97 7.51 0.58
C TYR A 46 7.71 8.80 -0.17
N PHE A 47 6.72 8.72 -1.07
CA PHE A 47 6.12 9.86 -1.78
C PHE A 47 7.13 10.77 -2.51
N ASN A 48 8.28 10.25 -2.92
CA ASN A 48 9.24 10.98 -3.75
C ASN A 48 8.64 11.49 -5.07
N ARG A 49 7.56 10.86 -5.56
CA ARG A 49 6.81 11.36 -6.72
C ARG A 49 6.18 12.73 -6.46
N ILE A 50 5.76 13.04 -5.23
CA ILE A 50 5.27 14.38 -4.86
C ILE A 50 6.41 15.39 -5.02
N LEU A 51 7.60 15.07 -4.53
CA LEU A 51 8.76 15.95 -4.63
C LEU A 51 9.22 16.21 -6.08
N TRP A 52 9.01 15.26 -6.99
CA TRP A 52 9.43 15.38 -8.38
C TRP A 52 8.35 15.93 -9.31
N LYS A 53 7.09 15.55 -9.11
CA LYS A 53 5.97 15.90 -10.01
C LYS A 53 4.96 16.86 -9.39
N GLY A 54 4.88 16.92 -8.07
CA GLY A 54 3.94 17.75 -7.33
C GLY A 54 4.62 18.87 -6.53
N ARG A 55 5.88 19.19 -6.86
CA ARG A 55 6.68 20.17 -6.10
C ARG A 55 6.01 21.53 -6.07
N ASP A 56 5.59 22.03 -7.23
CA ASP A 56 4.93 23.33 -7.35
C ASP A 56 3.57 23.31 -6.66
N GLY A 57 2.89 22.17 -6.67
CA GLY A 57 1.68 21.94 -5.89
C GLY A 57 1.91 22.07 -4.39
N LEU A 58 3.03 21.54 -3.86
CA LEU A 58 3.39 21.75 -2.45
C LEU A 58 3.72 23.22 -2.15
N LEU A 59 4.47 23.89 -3.02
CA LEU A 59 4.87 25.29 -2.81
C LEU A 59 3.67 26.25 -2.83
N SER A 60 2.70 25.97 -3.70
CA SER A 60 1.45 26.74 -3.85
C SER A 60 0.29 26.24 -2.99
N CYS A 61 0.49 25.17 -2.21
CA CYS A 61 -0.57 24.47 -1.48
C CYS A 61 -1.76 24.07 -2.36
N ASN A 62 -1.51 23.67 -3.61
CA ASN A 62 -2.53 23.22 -4.56
C ASN A 62 -2.81 21.71 -4.39
N SER A 63 -3.99 21.40 -3.82
CA SER A 63 -4.44 20.03 -3.56
C SER A 63 -4.64 19.21 -4.83
N GLU A 64 -5.10 19.80 -5.94
CA GLU A 64 -5.27 19.05 -7.20
C GLU A 64 -3.92 18.54 -7.72
N ALA A 65 -2.90 19.40 -7.75
CA ALA A 65 -1.56 19.07 -8.21
C ALA A 65 -0.92 18.00 -7.32
N ILE A 66 -1.08 18.11 -5.99
CA ILE A 66 -0.61 17.08 -5.05
C ILE A 66 -1.34 15.76 -5.29
N SER A 67 -2.68 15.78 -5.44
CA SER A 67 -3.48 14.58 -5.68
C SER A 67 -3.01 13.82 -6.93
N ALA A 68 -2.77 14.53 -8.04
CA ALA A 68 -2.29 13.95 -9.29
C ALA A 68 -0.91 13.27 -9.17
N SER A 69 -0.11 13.71 -8.19
CA SER A 69 1.21 13.13 -7.92
C SER A 69 1.18 11.86 -7.06
N ILE A 70 0.08 11.59 -6.35
CA ILE A 70 -0.07 10.41 -5.48
C ILE A 70 -1.04 9.35 -6.02
N ILE A 71 -1.91 9.70 -6.97
CA ILE A 71 -2.84 8.75 -7.57
C ILE A 71 -2.09 7.55 -8.17
N HIS A 72 -2.58 6.37 -7.80
CA HIS A 72 -2.21 5.09 -8.36
C HIS A 72 -3.49 4.42 -8.88
N ASN A 73 -3.51 4.03 -10.15
CA ASN A 73 -4.68 3.37 -10.73
C ASN A 73 -4.80 1.97 -10.12
N ARG A 74 -5.88 1.72 -9.37
CA ARG A 74 -6.19 0.44 -8.71
C ARG A 74 -7.29 -0.33 -9.45
N GLY A 75 -7.33 -0.21 -10.77
CA GLY A 75 -8.36 -0.81 -11.62
C GLY A 75 -9.57 0.11 -11.81
N GLU A 76 -10.06 0.20 -13.03
CA GLU A 76 -11.18 1.06 -13.42
C GLU A 76 -12.51 0.29 -13.28
N ILE A 77 -12.85 -0.06 -12.03
CA ILE A 77 -13.98 -0.93 -11.69
C ILE A 77 -15.28 -0.16 -11.42
N PHE A 78 -15.16 1.14 -11.14
CA PHE A 78 -16.27 2.03 -10.82
C PHE A 78 -16.76 2.74 -12.08
N ASN A 79 -18.04 3.11 -12.07
CA ASN A 79 -18.54 4.00 -13.11
C ASN A 79 -17.95 5.42 -12.98
N ASP A 80 -18.25 6.27 -13.96
CA ASP A 80 -17.71 7.63 -14.05
C ASP A 80 -18.15 8.52 -12.88
N TYR A 81 -19.38 8.34 -12.38
CA TYR A 81 -19.89 9.13 -11.27
C TYR A 81 -19.07 8.89 -10.00
N TYR A 82 -18.90 7.63 -9.59
CA TYR A 82 -18.15 7.29 -8.38
C TYR A 82 -16.66 7.53 -8.54
N SER A 83 -16.10 7.33 -9.74
CA SER A 83 -14.71 7.68 -10.04
C SER A 83 -14.44 9.19 -9.82
N LYS A 84 -15.37 10.05 -10.28
CA LYS A 84 -15.29 11.51 -10.04
C LYS A 84 -15.49 11.84 -8.55
N LEU A 85 -16.41 11.16 -7.87
CA LEU A 85 -16.66 11.36 -6.44
C LEU A 85 -15.41 11.03 -5.60
N PHE A 86 -14.77 9.88 -5.82
CA PHE A 86 -13.54 9.52 -5.12
C PHE A 86 -12.40 10.49 -5.36
N ARG A 87 -12.26 11.00 -6.60
CA ARG A 87 -11.27 12.02 -6.92
C ARG A 87 -11.53 13.32 -6.17
N ARG A 88 -12.78 13.78 -6.10
CA ARG A 88 -13.17 14.98 -5.34
C ARG A 88 -12.88 14.82 -3.85
N ASN A 89 -13.23 13.67 -3.28
CA ASN A 89 -12.98 13.39 -1.86
C ASN A 89 -11.48 13.36 -1.56
N LEU A 90 -10.66 12.74 -2.40
CA LEU A 90 -9.20 12.77 -2.25
C LEU A 90 -8.64 14.20 -2.24
N ILE A 91 -9.12 15.07 -3.14
CA ILE A 91 -8.68 16.48 -3.19
C ILE A 91 -9.12 17.22 -1.92
N SER A 92 -10.34 16.97 -1.43
CA SER A 92 -10.84 17.54 -0.18
C SER A 92 -9.98 17.13 1.02
N GLU A 93 -9.68 15.84 1.16
CA GLU A 93 -8.85 15.31 2.25
C GLU A 93 -7.42 15.89 2.22
N ILE A 94 -6.82 16.03 1.04
CA ILE A 94 -5.50 16.69 0.91
C ILE A 94 -5.59 18.15 1.33
N SER A 95 -6.66 18.85 0.97
CA SER A 95 -6.89 20.25 1.35
C SER A 95 -6.98 20.40 2.87
N GLU A 96 -7.74 19.53 3.52
CA GLU A 96 -7.84 19.50 4.99
C GLU A 96 -6.48 19.22 5.65
N LEU A 97 -5.70 18.29 5.10
CA LEU A 97 -4.35 18.00 5.59
C LEU A 97 -3.41 19.20 5.42
N LEU A 98 -3.49 19.94 4.31
CA LEU A 98 -2.69 21.15 4.11
C LEU A 98 -3.02 22.25 5.13
N VAL A 99 -4.27 22.34 5.56
CA VAL A 99 -4.70 23.28 6.62
C VAL A 99 -4.19 22.83 7.99
N ARG A 100 -4.24 21.53 8.28
CA ARG A 100 -3.89 20.97 9.60
C ARG A 100 -2.38 20.80 9.82
N LEU A 101 -1.62 20.57 8.76
CA LEU A 101 -0.17 20.37 8.83
C LEU A 101 0.59 21.71 8.73
N PRO A 102 1.81 21.80 9.29
CA PRO A 102 2.66 22.96 9.05
C PRO A 102 2.84 23.21 7.54
N LYS A 103 2.96 24.49 7.15
CA LYS A 103 3.16 24.83 5.74
C LYS A 103 4.45 24.18 5.21
N PRO A 104 4.46 23.67 3.96
CA PRO A 104 5.64 23.03 3.39
C PRO A 104 6.90 23.91 3.42
N ASN A 105 6.76 25.23 3.25
CA ASN A 105 7.87 26.18 3.30
C ASN A 105 8.44 26.40 4.70
N THR A 106 7.69 26.06 5.76
CA THR A 106 8.12 26.25 7.16
C THR A 106 9.05 25.14 7.62
N ILE A 107 8.74 23.89 7.26
CA ILE A 107 9.51 22.70 7.71
C ILE A 107 10.39 22.09 6.61
N GLY A 108 10.28 22.61 5.38
CA GLY A 108 10.91 22.07 4.19
C GLY A 108 10.06 20.98 3.52
N LEU A 109 10.06 20.96 2.19
CA LEU A 109 9.23 20.06 1.38
C LEU A 109 9.44 18.59 1.72
N GLU A 110 10.70 18.16 1.91
CA GLU A 110 10.98 16.76 2.21
C GLU A 110 10.48 16.32 3.58
N ASN A 111 10.59 17.17 4.61
CA ASN A 111 10.04 16.87 5.93
C ASN A 111 8.51 16.90 5.90
N TRP A 112 7.91 17.82 5.12
CA TRP A 112 6.47 17.83 4.93
C TRP A 112 5.98 16.52 4.30
N VAL A 113 6.67 16.01 3.28
CA VAL A 113 6.33 14.72 2.66
C VAL A 113 6.49 13.54 3.62
N ASP A 114 7.49 13.56 4.52
CA ASP A 114 7.60 12.55 5.59
C ASP A 114 6.40 12.63 6.55
N LEU A 115 6.04 13.84 6.99
CA LEU A 115 4.91 14.05 7.90
C LEU A 115 3.59 13.62 7.25
N PHE A 116 3.40 13.94 5.98
CA PHE A 116 2.29 13.47 5.17
C PHE A 116 2.26 11.93 5.09
N ALA A 117 3.41 11.28 4.92
CA ALA A 117 3.50 9.81 4.93
C ALA A 117 3.11 9.20 6.28
N ILE A 118 3.51 9.83 7.39
CA ILE A 118 3.09 9.40 8.74
C ILE A 118 1.58 9.51 8.89
N LYS A 119 0.97 10.62 8.46
CA LYS A 119 -0.47 10.84 8.63
C LYS A 119 -1.33 10.01 7.68
N THR A 120 -0.80 9.59 6.54
CA THR A 120 -1.58 8.86 5.53
C THR A 120 -1.16 7.40 5.40
N ARG A 121 0.10 7.09 5.06
CA ARG A 121 0.53 5.71 4.79
C ARG A 121 0.57 4.85 6.04
N LEU A 122 1.07 5.37 7.16
CA LEU A 122 1.13 4.58 8.39
C LEU A 122 -0.26 4.07 8.75
N VAL A 123 -1.22 4.99 8.84
CA VAL A 123 -2.62 4.70 9.22
C VAL A 123 -3.35 3.86 8.17
N ASN A 124 -3.18 4.15 6.87
CA ASN A 124 -3.99 3.53 5.82
C ASN A 124 -3.36 2.28 5.19
N TYR A 125 -2.13 1.91 5.55
CA TYR A 125 -1.44 0.77 4.93
C TYR A 125 -0.76 -0.12 5.96
N TYR A 126 -0.07 0.45 6.95
CA TYR A 126 0.68 -0.33 7.92
C TYR A 126 -0.17 -0.72 9.13
N SER A 127 -1.00 0.19 9.67
CA SER A 127 -1.88 -0.13 10.79
C SER A 127 -2.85 -1.29 10.51
N PRO A 128 -3.53 -1.36 9.34
CA PRO A 128 -4.39 -2.49 8.98
C PRO A 128 -3.66 -3.84 8.99
N GLU A 129 -2.45 -3.89 8.43
CA GLU A 129 -1.65 -5.11 8.38
C GLU A 129 -1.11 -5.48 9.76
N GLN A 130 -0.71 -4.49 10.57
CA GLN A 130 -0.30 -4.69 11.95
C GLN A 130 -1.45 -5.30 12.78
N SER A 131 -2.63 -4.67 12.76
CA SER A 131 -3.82 -5.17 13.47
C SER A 131 -4.21 -6.58 13.04
N ARG A 132 -4.00 -6.92 11.77
CA ARG A 132 -4.20 -8.29 11.28
C ARG A 132 -3.18 -9.29 11.84
N LEU A 133 -1.90 -8.89 11.89
CA LEU A 133 -0.84 -9.75 12.39
C LEU A 133 -0.97 -9.98 13.89
N ASP A 134 -1.36 -8.95 14.64
CA ASP A 134 -1.53 -8.99 16.10
C ASP A 134 -2.60 -10.00 16.55
N GLU A 135 -3.53 -10.40 15.67
CA GLU A 135 -4.48 -11.49 15.96
C GLU A 135 -3.85 -12.89 15.93
N THR A 136 -2.66 -13.03 15.32
CA THR A 136 -2.04 -14.33 15.05
C THR A 136 -0.68 -14.46 15.70
N VAL A 137 0.14 -13.41 15.73
CA VAL A 137 1.50 -13.48 16.24
C VAL A 137 1.83 -12.16 16.91
N ILE A 138 2.60 -12.21 17.99
CA ILE A 138 3.16 -11.00 18.58
C ILE A 138 4.07 -10.37 17.52
N ASN A 139 3.65 -9.23 16.98
CA ASN A 139 4.37 -8.51 15.96
C ASN A 139 4.78 -7.12 16.46
N PHE A 140 6.04 -6.75 16.24
CA PHE A 140 6.56 -5.44 16.63
C PHE A 140 7.16 -4.74 15.43
N MET A 141 6.71 -3.51 15.17
CA MET A 141 7.23 -2.65 14.09
C MET A 141 8.09 -1.54 14.70
N PRO A 142 9.43 -1.67 14.76
CA PRO A 142 10.29 -0.72 15.45
C PRO A 142 10.23 0.68 14.82
N PHE A 143 10.22 0.78 13.50
CA PHE A 143 10.26 2.08 12.83
C PHE A 143 8.94 2.86 12.92
N ALA A 144 7.86 2.21 13.35
CA ALA A 144 6.57 2.85 13.63
C ALA A 144 6.50 3.47 15.04
N GLN A 145 7.49 3.22 15.91
CA GLN A 145 7.47 3.73 17.28
C GLN A 145 7.57 5.26 17.32
N PHE A 146 6.76 5.90 18.16
CA PHE A 146 6.68 7.36 18.25
C PHE A 146 8.02 8.01 18.61
N SER A 147 8.78 7.42 19.53
CA SER A 147 10.11 7.90 19.91
C SER A 147 11.06 7.97 18.70
N LEU A 148 11.03 6.94 17.86
CA LEU A 148 11.79 6.90 16.61
C LEU A 148 11.26 7.92 15.61
N MET A 149 9.94 8.03 15.41
CA MET A 149 9.39 9.07 14.51
C MET A 149 9.75 10.49 14.93
N LYS A 150 9.83 10.79 16.24
CA LYS A 150 10.30 12.09 16.72
C LYS A 150 11.76 12.32 16.32
N LYS A 151 12.62 11.34 16.57
CA LYS A 151 14.05 11.39 16.18
C LYS A 151 14.27 11.54 14.68
N LEU A 152 13.38 10.99 13.84
CA LEU A 152 13.46 11.13 12.39
C LEU A 152 13.60 12.61 11.95
N PHE A 153 12.84 13.52 12.56
CA PHE A 153 12.84 14.94 12.22
C PHE A 153 14.01 15.72 12.84
N GLU A 154 14.64 15.18 13.87
CA GLU A 154 15.86 15.75 14.46
C GLU A 154 17.11 15.45 13.61
N ILE A 155 17.07 14.40 12.78
CA ILE A 155 18.21 14.00 11.96
C ILE A 155 18.22 14.75 10.62
N PRO A 156 19.33 15.42 10.26
CA PRO A 156 19.47 16.11 8.98
C PRO A 156 19.14 15.23 7.78
N LEU A 157 18.33 15.76 6.85
CA LEU A 157 17.92 15.09 5.62
C LEU A 157 19.10 14.47 4.83
N PRO A 158 20.26 15.13 4.66
CA PRO A 158 21.39 14.55 3.91
C PRO A 158 21.93 13.23 4.49
N LEU A 159 21.76 13.01 5.80
CA LEU A 159 22.18 11.78 6.47
C LEU A 159 21.16 10.65 6.29
N ARG A 160 19.87 10.98 6.14
CA ARG A 160 18.77 10.00 5.97
C ARG A 160 18.65 9.49 4.53
N LYS A 161 18.81 10.37 3.54
CA LYS A 161 18.63 10.07 2.12
C LYS A 161 19.46 8.86 1.67
N ASN A 162 18.88 8.00 0.82
CA ASN A 162 19.54 6.84 0.22
C ASN A 162 20.13 5.83 1.22
N ALA A 163 19.50 5.70 2.39
CA ALA A 163 19.91 4.78 3.46
C ALA A 163 21.30 5.04 4.05
N LYS A 164 21.87 6.24 3.87
CA LYS A 164 23.22 6.58 4.35
C LYS A 164 23.37 6.34 5.86
N LEU A 165 22.41 6.80 6.67
CA LEU A 165 22.40 6.61 8.11
C LEU A 165 22.49 5.14 8.51
N PHE A 166 21.59 4.29 7.99
CA PHE A 166 21.58 2.88 8.33
C PHE A 166 22.83 2.15 7.85
N ARG A 167 23.35 2.47 6.67
CA ARG A 167 24.61 1.89 6.20
C ARG A 167 25.75 2.22 7.15
N LYS A 168 25.84 3.48 7.60
CA LYS A 168 26.84 3.90 8.58
C LYS A 168 26.70 3.12 9.89
N ILE A 169 25.49 3.06 10.45
CA ILE A 169 25.20 2.32 11.68
C ILE A 169 25.60 0.84 11.55
N ILE A 170 25.18 0.17 10.47
CA ILE A 170 25.49 -1.25 10.25
C ILE A 170 26.99 -1.46 10.05
N SER A 171 27.65 -0.63 9.23
CA SER A 171 29.09 -0.75 9.00
C SER A 171 29.92 -0.56 10.27
N GLN A 172 29.45 0.28 11.21
CA GLN A 172 30.15 0.55 12.46
C GLN A 172 29.88 -0.51 13.54
N ASN A 173 28.64 -0.99 13.66
CA ASN A 173 28.22 -1.85 14.77
C ASN A 173 28.17 -3.34 14.40
N ALA A 174 28.00 -3.67 13.12
CA ALA A 174 27.87 -5.03 12.63
C ALA A 174 28.50 -5.19 11.23
N PRO A 175 29.82 -4.97 11.08
CA PRO A 175 30.48 -4.92 9.77
C PRO A 175 30.33 -6.22 8.96
N ASN A 176 30.18 -7.37 9.63
CA ASN A 176 29.91 -8.64 8.96
C ASN A 176 28.62 -8.64 8.13
N LEU A 177 27.59 -7.88 8.54
CA LEU A 177 26.35 -7.76 7.76
C LEU A 177 26.55 -7.06 6.42
N THR A 178 27.61 -6.25 6.28
CA THR A 178 27.90 -5.54 5.02
C THR A 178 28.37 -6.46 3.89
N LYS A 179 28.73 -7.70 4.20
CA LYS A 179 29.14 -8.74 3.24
C LYS A 179 27.96 -9.36 2.52
N PHE A 180 26.75 -9.27 3.08
CA PHE A 180 25.55 -9.86 2.50
C PHE A 180 24.91 -8.90 1.48
N PRO A 181 24.42 -9.40 0.33
CA PRO A 181 23.68 -8.59 -0.62
C PRO A 181 22.32 -8.19 -0.04
N LEU A 182 21.79 -7.08 -0.53
CA LEU A 182 20.45 -6.61 -0.23
C LEU A 182 19.47 -7.08 -1.31
N VAL A 183 18.19 -7.22 -0.96
CA VAL A 183 17.14 -7.64 -1.90
C VAL A 183 16.13 -6.51 -2.12
N LYS A 184 15.67 -6.33 -3.37
CA LYS A 184 14.53 -5.46 -3.71
C LYS A 184 13.82 -6.04 -4.93
N ASN A 185 12.49 -6.20 -4.84
CA ASN A 185 11.65 -6.75 -5.90
C ASN A 185 12.17 -8.10 -6.46
N GLY A 186 12.64 -9.00 -5.60
CA GLY A 186 13.16 -10.32 -6.01
C GLY A 186 14.58 -10.32 -6.60
N HIS A 187 15.25 -9.16 -6.69
CA HIS A 187 16.63 -9.06 -7.18
C HIS A 187 17.58 -8.71 -6.05
N THR A 188 18.77 -9.34 -6.06
CA THR A 188 19.87 -9.04 -5.15
C THR A 188 20.76 -7.93 -5.72
N TYR A 189 21.36 -7.12 -4.84
CA TYR A 189 22.33 -6.10 -5.19
C TYR A 189 23.33 -5.87 -4.05
N PRO A 190 24.55 -5.37 -4.31
CA PRO A 190 25.56 -5.19 -3.27
C PRO A 190 25.13 -4.21 -2.17
N PHE A 191 25.52 -4.45 -0.92
CA PHE A 191 25.15 -3.64 0.27
C PHE A 191 25.42 -2.13 0.11
N LYS A 192 26.55 -1.78 -0.51
CA LYS A 192 27.00 -0.40 -0.71
C LYS A 192 26.19 0.38 -1.75
N THR A 193 25.37 -0.32 -2.55
CA THR A 193 24.61 0.28 -3.65
C THR A 193 23.56 1.26 -3.15
N SER A 194 23.59 2.52 -3.61
CA SER A 194 22.60 3.54 -3.20
C SER A 194 21.15 3.12 -3.52
N THR A 195 20.19 3.60 -2.72
CA THR A 195 18.77 3.20 -2.91
C THR A 195 18.21 3.63 -4.27
N LEU A 196 18.65 4.79 -4.77
CA LEU A 196 18.30 5.27 -6.11
C LEU A 196 18.86 4.36 -7.21
N PHE A 197 20.13 3.96 -7.12
CA PHE A 197 20.73 3.05 -8.08
C PHE A 197 20.07 1.66 -8.01
N ALA A 198 19.82 1.13 -6.81
CA ALA A 198 19.10 -0.12 -6.64
C ALA A 198 17.70 -0.07 -7.29
N ARG A 199 17.01 1.07 -7.22
CA ARG A 199 15.71 1.26 -7.90
C ARG A 199 15.87 1.28 -9.43
N LEU A 200 16.93 1.89 -9.95
CA LEU A 200 17.21 1.90 -11.39
C LEU A 200 17.54 0.49 -11.87
N LEU A 201 18.47 -0.20 -11.20
CA LEU A 201 18.87 -1.57 -11.50
C LEU A 201 17.68 -2.52 -11.50
N THR A 202 16.86 -2.49 -10.45
CA THR A 202 15.67 -3.36 -10.37
C THR A 202 14.57 -3.02 -11.39
N ARG A 203 14.54 -1.80 -11.92
CA ARG A 203 13.66 -1.45 -13.05
C ARG A 203 14.18 -1.98 -14.38
N LEU A 204 15.49 -1.94 -14.60
CA LEU A 204 16.13 -2.47 -15.80
C LEU A 204 16.07 -4.00 -15.83
N LEU A 205 16.26 -4.65 -14.68
CA LEU A 205 16.17 -6.10 -14.52
C LEU A 205 14.73 -6.61 -14.39
N LYS A 206 13.73 -5.71 -14.42
CA LYS A 206 12.33 -6.10 -14.24
C LYS A 206 11.87 -6.93 -15.43
N ASN A 207 11.83 -8.25 -15.24
CA ASN A 207 11.10 -9.13 -16.15
C ASN A 207 9.62 -8.70 -16.18
N LYS A 208 9.06 -8.56 -17.40
CA LYS A 208 7.66 -8.16 -17.66
C LYS A 208 6.60 -9.04 -16.94
N ASN A 209 7.00 -10.18 -16.38
CA ASN A 209 6.10 -11.18 -15.80
C ASN A 209 5.95 -11.11 -14.26
N SER A 210 6.50 -10.10 -13.59
CA SER A 210 6.63 -10.09 -12.11
C SER A 210 5.43 -9.55 -11.31
N SER A 211 4.26 -9.32 -11.92
CA SER A 211 3.09 -8.83 -11.18
C SER A 211 1.80 -9.58 -11.50
N VAL A 212 1.91 -10.84 -11.88
CA VAL A 212 0.72 -11.69 -11.97
C VAL A 212 0.27 -11.94 -10.54
N SER A 213 -0.97 -11.57 -10.23
CA SER A 213 -1.76 -12.24 -9.19
C SER A 213 -1.39 -13.72 -9.19
N SER A 214 -1.09 -14.32 -8.03
CA SER A 214 -0.57 -15.69 -7.96
C SER A 214 -1.25 -16.59 -8.98
N PRO A 215 -0.52 -17.36 -9.81
CA PRO A 215 -1.11 -18.25 -10.81
C PRO A 215 -2.08 -19.27 -10.19
N VAL A 216 -2.09 -19.38 -8.87
CA VAL A 216 -2.99 -20.21 -8.06
C VAL A 216 -4.26 -19.46 -7.64
N PHE A 217 -4.20 -18.14 -7.43
CA PHE A 217 -5.29 -17.36 -6.80
C PHE A 217 -6.57 -17.33 -7.64
N PHE A 218 -6.50 -16.87 -8.89
CA PHE A 218 -7.70 -16.74 -9.74
C PHE A 218 -8.32 -18.08 -10.15
N PRO A 219 -7.53 -19.13 -10.46
CA PRO A 219 -8.10 -20.45 -10.67
C PRO A 219 -8.84 -20.98 -9.45
N ALA A 220 -8.27 -20.84 -8.25
CA ALA A 220 -8.89 -21.32 -7.01
C ALA A 220 -10.20 -20.62 -6.65
N LEU A 221 -10.41 -19.38 -7.09
CA LEU A 221 -11.61 -18.58 -6.82
C LEU A 221 -12.54 -18.42 -8.03
N LYS A 222 -12.29 -19.15 -9.13
CA LYS A 222 -13.01 -18.94 -10.39
C LYS A 222 -14.51 -19.07 -10.24
N GLU A 223 -14.97 -20.19 -9.70
CA GLU A 223 -16.41 -20.47 -9.53
C GLU A 223 -17.08 -19.40 -8.65
N TYR A 224 -16.43 -19.07 -7.53
CA TYR A 224 -16.91 -18.04 -6.62
C TYR A 224 -17.03 -16.65 -7.28
N ILE A 225 -16.02 -16.24 -8.06
CA ILE A 225 -16.03 -14.97 -8.78
C ILE A 225 -17.14 -14.93 -9.82
N LEU A 226 -17.30 -16.02 -10.59
CA LEU A 226 -18.34 -16.11 -11.62
C LEU A 226 -19.75 -16.10 -11.00
N ASP A 227 -19.95 -16.79 -9.88
CA ASP A 227 -21.22 -16.82 -9.16
C ASP A 227 -21.61 -15.42 -8.64
N ILE A 228 -20.69 -14.72 -7.96
CA ILE A 228 -20.92 -13.35 -7.49
C ILE A 228 -21.28 -12.42 -8.66
N MET A 229 -20.58 -12.54 -9.79
CA MET A 229 -20.81 -11.70 -10.96
C MET A 229 -22.16 -11.94 -11.63
N MET A 230 -22.74 -13.11 -11.42
CA MET A 230 -24.07 -13.46 -11.89
C MET A 230 -25.18 -13.04 -10.93
N SER A 231 -24.84 -12.69 -9.69
CA SER A 231 -25.79 -12.24 -8.68
C SER A 231 -26.49 -10.93 -9.07
N ALA A 232 -27.73 -10.76 -8.60
CA ALA A 232 -28.47 -9.51 -8.76
C ALA A 232 -27.80 -8.34 -8.03
N GLU A 233 -27.11 -8.61 -6.91
CA GLU A 233 -26.40 -7.60 -6.12
C GLU A 233 -25.34 -6.89 -6.97
N VAL A 234 -24.56 -7.61 -7.77
CA VAL A 234 -23.52 -7.01 -8.62
C VAL A 234 -24.09 -6.49 -9.94
N LYS A 235 -25.02 -7.22 -10.56
CA LYS A 235 -25.62 -6.82 -11.86
C LYS A 235 -26.36 -5.50 -11.79
N ASN A 236 -27.10 -5.30 -10.70
CA ASN A 236 -27.96 -4.12 -10.53
C ASN A 236 -27.26 -3.02 -9.73
N ASP A 237 -25.97 -3.20 -9.40
CA ASP A 237 -25.26 -2.23 -8.60
C ASP A 237 -24.90 -0.98 -9.40
N THR A 238 -25.30 0.18 -8.89
CA THR A 238 -24.98 1.47 -9.53
C THR A 238 -23.55 1.93 -9.27
N LEU A 239 -22.77 1.28 -8.40
CA LEU A 239 -21.37 1.63 -8.13
C LEU A 239 -20.44 1.15 -9.25
N TYR A 240 -20.69 -0.05 -9.76
CA TYR A 240 -19.79 -0.74 -10.67
C TYR A 240 -20.09 -0.41 -12.13
N ASP A 241 -19.06 -0.49 -12.96
CA ASP A 241 -19.24 -0.60 -14.41
C ASP A 241 -19.30 -2.09 -14.78
N TYR A 242 -20.52 -2.63 -14.84
CA TYR A 242 -20.75 -4.07 -15.05
C TYR A 242 -20.16 -4.58 -16.37
N ASN A 243 -20.17 -3.74 -17.42
CA ASN A 243 -19.60 -4.08 -18.72
C ASN A 243 -18.08 -4.21 -18.63
N LYS A 244 -17.40 -3.27 -17.95
CA LYS A 244 -15.95 -3.36 -17.69
C LYS A 244 -15.60 -4.59 -16.85
N LEU A 245 -16.37 -4.87 -15.80
CA LEU A 245 -16.14 -6.06 -14.96
C LEU A 245 -16.23 -7.36 -15.76
N THR A 246 -17.26 -7.50 -16.59
CA THR A 246 -17.45 -8.65 -17.48
C THR A 246 -16.26 -8.81 -18.43
N LEU A 247 -15.77 -7.69 -18.99
CA LEU A 247 -14.57 -7.70 -19.83
C LEU A 247 -13.31 -8.12 -19.06
N PHE A 248 -13.13 -7.67 -17.81
CA PHE A 248 -12.00 -8.08 -16.99
C PHE A 248 -12.01 -9.58 -16.70
N ILE A 249 -13.15 -10.16 -16.37
CA ILE A 249 -13.29 -11.62 -16.14
C ILE A 249 -12.89 -12.39 -17.38
N LYS A 250 -13.44 -12.00 -18.55
CA LYS A 250 -13.11 -12.62 -19.83
C LYS A 250 -11.59 -12.58 -20.07
N LYS A 251 -10.98 -11.40 -19.93
CA LYS A 251 -9.54 -11.22 -20.11
C LYS A 251 -8.70 -11.99 -19.08
N THR A 252 -9.15 -12.11 -17.85
CA THR A 252 -8.46 -12.87 -16.79
C THR A 252 -8.47 -14.38 -17.08
N TYR A 253 -9.63 -14.96 -17.40
CA TYR A 253 -9.75 -16.42 -17.53
C TYR A 253 -9.44 -16.95 -18.93
N GLU A 254 -9.71 -16.18 -19.99
CA GLU A 254 -9.45 -16.60 -21.37
C GLU A 254 -8.06 -16.14 -21.86
N ASN A 255 -7.72 -14.87 -21.61
CA ASN A 255 -6.51 -14.27 -22.18
C ASN A 255 -5.33 -14.22 -21.18
N LYS A 256 -5.54 -14.60 -19.92
CA LYS A 256 -4.56 -14.52 -18.82
C LYS A 256 -3.93 -13.12 -18.71
N ASP A 257 -4.72 -12.08 -18.99
CA ASP A 257 -4.27 -10.69 -18.98
C ASP A 257 -3.97 -10.22 -17.54
N THR A 258 -2.74 -9.78 -17.31
CA THR A 258 -2.26 -9.40 -15.97
C THR A 258 -2.92 -8.12 -15.44
N LEU A 259 -3.24 -7.16 -16.30
CA LEU A 259 -3.89 -5.91 -15.87
C LEU A 259 -5.37 -6.16 -15.54
N ALA A 260 -6.02 -7.06 -16.29
CA ALA A 260 -7.36 -7.52 -15.99
C ALA A 260 -7.39 -8.25 -14.63
N CYS A 261 -6.42 -9.14 -14.37
CA CYS A 261 -6.26 -9.79 -13.07
C CYS A 261 -6.13 -8.78 -11.92
N GLN A 262 -5.28 -7.76 -12.07
CA GLN A 262 -5.13 -6.72 -11.04
C GLN A 262 -6.43 -5.96 -10.79
N SER A 263 -7.15 -5.59 -11.86
CA SER A 263 -8.41 -4.86 -11.75
C SER A 263 -9.49 -5.72 -11.09
N LEU A 264 -9.57 -7.01 -11.46
CA LEU A 264 -10.51 -7.96 -10.88
C LEU A 264 -10.21 -8.25 -9.41
N GLU A 265 -8.94 -8.32 -9.02
CA GLU A 265 -8.54 -8.46 -7.62
C GLU A 265 -9.01 -7.26 -6.78
N TRP A 266 -8.81 -6.04 -7.28
CA TRP A 266 -9.25 -4.83 -6.57
C TRP A 266 -10.78 -4.74 -6.48
N TRP A 267 -11.50 -5.17 -7.52
CA TRP A 267 -12.96 -5.28 -7.45
C TRP A 267 -13.38 -6.27 -6.36
N LEU A 268 -12.81 -7.48 -6.37
CA LEU A 268 -13.16 -8.50 -5.39
C LEU A 268 -12.84 -8.03 -3.96
N SER A 269 -11.67 -7.44 -3.76
CA SER A 269 -11.30 -6.80 -2.49
C SER A 269 -12.31 -5.76 -2.02
N PHE A 270 -12.69 -4.84 -2.91
CA PHE A 270 -13.65 -3.79 -2.59
C PHE A 270 -15.03 -4.37 -2.26
N HIS A 271 -15.53 -5.28 -3.11
CA HIS A 271 -16.84 -5.90 -2.97
C HIS A 271 -16.95 -6.66 -1.64
N MET A 272 -15.93 -7.46 -1.31
CA MET A 272 -15.88 -8.19 -0.03
C MET A 272 -15.79 -7.27 1.19
N ASN A 273 -15.09 -6.14 1.08
CA ASN A 273 -15.05 -5.14 2.15
C ASN A 273 -16.41 -4.45 2.33
N ARG A 274 -17.08 -4.13 1.22
CA ARG A 274 -18.39 -3.48 1.24
C ARG A 274 -19.48 -4.37 1.83
N ILE A 275 -19.61 -5.62 1.38
CA ILE A 275 -20.59 -6.58 1.94
C ILE A 275 -20.41 -6.66 3.46
N TYR A 276 -19.15 -6.73 3.90
CA TYR A 276 -18.82 -6.80 5.30
C TYR A 276 -19.30 -5.57 6.09
N ILE A 277 -18.99 -4.35 5.62
CA ILE A 277 -19.44 -3.10 6.26
C ILE A 277 -20.98 -3.03 6.33
N GLN A 278 -21.67 -3.48 5.28
CA GLN A 278 -23.13 -3.53 5.25
C GLN A 278 -23.70 -4.52 6.29
N LYS A 279 -23.05 -5.67 6.51
CA LYS A 279 -23.45 -6.62 7.57
C LYS A 279 -23.25 -6.03 8.96
N LEU A 280 -22.13 -5.33 9.20
CA LEU A 280 -21.85 -4.68 10.48
C LEU A 280 -22.84 -3.56 10.82
N THR A 281 -23.23 -2.76 9.84
CA THR A 281 -24.20 -1.65 10.05
C THR A 281 -25.58 -2.19 10.36
N LYS A 282 -26.02 -3.24 9.65
CA LYS A 282 -27.28 -3.95 9.93
C LYS A 282 -27.30 -4.60 11.32
N SER A 283 -26.22 -5.26 11.75
CA SER A 283 -26.17 -5.91 13.07
C SER A 283 -26.11 -4.93 14.24
N ARG A 284 -25.71 -3.68 14.00
CA ARG A 284 -25.67 -2.59 14.99
C ARG A 284 -26.97 -1.76 15.07
N GLY A 285 -28.02 -2.15 14.36
CA GLY A 285 -29.32 -1.47 14.41
C GLY A 285 -29.31 -0.05 13.85
N GLN A 286 -28.34 0.30 12.98
CA GLN A 286 -28.31 1.57 12.27
C GLN A 286 -28.86 1.40 10.85
N ILE A 287 -30.17 1.15 10.76
CA ILE A 287 -31.06 1.49 9.63
C ILE A 287 -32.35 1.98 10.25
#